data_AF-A0A7X8SZ64-F1
#
_entry.id   AF-A0A7X8SZ64-F1
#
_cell.length_a   1.000
_cell.length_b   1.000
_cell.length_c   1.000
_cell.angle_alpha   90.00
_cell.angle_beta   90.00
_cell.angle_gamma   90.00
#
_symmetry.space_group_name_H-M   'P 1'
#
loop_
_entity.id
_entity.type
_entity.pdbx_description
1 polymer ?
#
loop_
_entity_poly.entity_id
_entity_poly.type
_entity_poly.pdbx_seq_one_letter_code
_entity_poly.pdbx_strand_id
1 'polypeptide(L)' 'MPTLFRFLVICAVIAGSIYGAMWALVLFVDPQPREVTIRIPPERLNPPVTGSLKP' A
#
# COMPACT_ATOMS: atom_id res chain seq x y z
N MET A 1 -2.81 -36.33 -21.54
CA MET A 1 -1.78 -35.46 -22.15
C MET A 1 -1.31 -34.45 -21.10
N PRO A 2 -0.06 -34.51 -20.64
CA PRO A 2 0.44 -33.79 -19.46
C PRO A 2 0.64 -32.27 -19.64
N THR A 3 0.02 -31.64 -20.65
CA THR A 3 0.23 -30.23 -20.99
C THR A 3 -0.39 -29.27 -19.98
N LEU A 4 -1.59 -29.56 -19.47
CA LEU A 4 -2.27 -28.72 -18.47
C LEU A 4 -1.54 -28.73 -17.12
N PHE A 5 -1.07 -29.91 -16.68
CA PHE A 5 -0.29 -30.00 -15.44
C PHE A 5 1.01 -29.20 -15.53
N ARG A 6 1.74 -29.30 -16.67
CA ARG A 6 2.94 -28.50 -16.90
C ARG A 6 2.65 -27.01 -16.87
N PHE A 7 1.53 -26.58 -17.47
CA PHE A 7 1.08 -25.19 -17.40
C PHE A 7 0.84 -24.73 -15.95
N LEU A 8 0.09 -25.52 -15.16
CA LEU A 8 -0.18 -25.19 -13.76
C LEU A 8 1.10 -25.12 -12.92
N VAL A 9 2.05 -26.03 -13.13
CA VAL A 9 3.35 -26.00 -12.45
C VAL A 9 4.10 -24.71 -12.77
N ILE A 10 4.11 -24.27 -14.03
CA ILE A 10 4.72 -22.99 -14.41
C ILE A 10 4.04 -21.83 -13.70
N CYS A 11 2.71 -21.79 -13.68
CA CYS A 11 1.95 -20.76 -12.96
C CYS A 11 2.27 -20.77 -11.45
N ALA A 12 2.35 -21.94 -10.82
CA ALA A 12 2.67 -22.08 -9.40
C ALA A 12 4.08 -21.58 -9.09
N VAL A 13 5.06 -21.86 -9.95
CA VAL A 13 6.42 -21.35 -9.80
C VAL A 13 6.45 -19.82 -9.91
N ILE A 14 5.72 -19.23 -10.87
CA ILE A 14 5.65 -17.77 -11.04
C ILE A 14 4.95 -17.11 -9.85
N ALA A 15 3.79 -17.63 -9.44
CA ALA A 15 3.07 -17.09 -8.30
C ALA A 15 3.90 -17.23 -7.01
N GLY A 16 4.55 -18.38 -6.82
CA GLY A 16 5.43 -18.65 -5.70
C GLY A 16 6.67 -17.74 -5.68
N SER A 17 7.27 -17.45 -6.84
CA SER A 17 8.43 -16.55 -6.91
C SER A 17 8.05 -15.09 -6.64
N ILE A 18 6.92 -14.62 -7.17
CA ILE A 18 6.40 -13.27 -6.88
C ILE A 18 6.07 -13.13 -5.40
N TYR A 19 5.33 -14.08 -4.85
CA TYR A 19 4.98 -14.07 -3.43
C TYR A 19 6.21 -14.20 -2.54
N GLY A 20 7.13 -15.10 -2.88
CA GLY A 20 8.39 -15.30 -2.18
C GLY A 20 9.26 -14.04 -2.19
N ALA A 21 9.32 -13.32 -3.31
CA ALA A 21 10.02 -12.04 -3.38
C ALA A 21 9.37 -11.00 -2.47
N MET A 22 8.04 -10.88 -2.47
CA MET A 22 7.33 -9.96 -1.57
C MET A 22 7.56 -10.32 -0.10
N TRP A 23 7.50 -11.60 0.25
CA TRP A 23 7.75 -12.10 1.60
C TRP A 23 9.20 -11.84 2.05
N ALA A 24 10.17 -12.05 1.16
CA ALA A 24 11.57 -11.75 1.43
C ALA A 24 11.78 -10.26 1.71
N LEU A 25 11.14 -9.36 0.96
CA LEU A 25 11.21 -7.92 1.23
C LEU A 25 10.70 -7.59 2.64
N VAL A 26 9.59 -8.19 3.06
CA VAL A 26 9.03 -7.94 4.40
C VAL A 26 9.97 -8.41 5.52
N LEU A 27 10.64 -9.54 5.34
CA LEU A 27 11.50 -10.11 6.38
C LEU A 27 12.92 -9.51 6.43
N PHE A 28 13.46 -9.11 5.29
CA PHE A 28 14.86 -8.72 5.18
C PHE A 28 15.07 -7.22 4.95
N VAL A 29 14.02 -6.43 4.71
CA VAL A 29 14.13 -5.00 4.46
C VAL A 29 13.42 -4.21 5.56
N ASP A 30 14.20 -3.41 6.27
CA ASP A 30 13.68 -2.42 7.21
C ASP A 30 13.22 -1.15 6.46
N PRO A 31 11.93 -0.79 6.50
CA PRO A 31 11.43 0.41 5.85
C PRO A 31 11.98 1.67 6.55
N GLN A 32 12.62 2.55 5.79
CA GLN A 32 13.12 3.82 6.31
C GLN A 32 11.98 4.85 6.42
N PRO A 33 11.76 5.45 7.61
CA PRO A 33 10.80 6.53 7.75
C PRO A 33 11.32 7.77 7.01
N ARG A 34 10.48 8.38 6.18
CA ARG A 34 10.77 9.68 5.54
C ARG A 34 9.85 10.75 6.11
N GLU A 35 10.38 11.95 6.29
CA GLU A 35 9.53 13.11 6.59
C GLU A 35 8.60 13.38 5.39
N VAL A 36 7.30 13.42 5.66
CA VAL A 36 6.27 13.75 4.67
C VAL A 36 5.59 15.04 5.09
N THR A 37 5.93 16.15 4.43
CA THR A 37 5.25 17.42 4.65
C THR A 37 3.93 17.43 3.87
N ILE A 38 2.83 17.18 4.55
CA ILE A 38 1.49 17.42 4.00
C ILE A 38 1.11 18.90 4.18
N ARG A 39 0.64 19.55 3.12
CA ARG A 39 0.00 20.87 3.26
C ARG A 39 -1.37 20.65 3.87
N ILE A 40 -1.56 21.08 5.11
CA ILE A 40 -2.86 21.02 5.78
C ILE A 40 -3.69 22.22 5.28
N PRO A 41 -4.86 22.00 4.66
CA PRO A 41 -5.74 23.10 4.26
C PRO A 41 -6.18 23.92 5.49
N PRO A 42 -6.22 25.26 5.40
CA PRO A 42 -6.53 26.14 6.54
C PRO A 42 -7.95 25.91 7.10
N GLU A 43 -8.87 25.38 6.30
CA GLU A 43 -10.24 25.02 6.71
C GLU A 43 -10.26 23.89 7.75
N ARG A 44 -9.19 23.07 7.80
CA ARG A 44 -9.00 22.00 8.79
C ARG A 44 -8.28 22.47 10.04
N LEU A 45 -7.52 23.56 9.95
CA LEU A 45 -6.79 24.17 11.06
C LEU A 45 -7.67 25.13 11.86
N ASN A 46 -8.57 25.85 11.18
CA ASN A 46 -9.51 26.76 11.81
C ASN A 46 -10.94 26.40 11.39
N PRO A 47 -11.60 25.45 12.08
CA PRO A 47 -12.99 25.14 11.80
C PRO A 47 -13.83 26.41 11.95
N PRO A 48 -14.77 26.68 11.03
CA PRO A 48 -15.68 27.81 11.18
C PRO A 48 -16.40 27.70 12.51
N VAL A 49 -16.40 28.77 13.31
CA VAL A 49 -17.16 28.81 14.56
C VAL A 49 -18.62 28.52 14.21
N THR A 50 -19.10 27.34 14.61
CA THR A 50 -20.52 27.00 14.46
C THR A 50 -21.24 27.84 15.52
N GLY A 51 -21.56 29.07 15.14
CA GLY A 51 -22.04 30.10 16.06
C GLY A 51 -22.20 31.50 15.45
N SER A 52 -21.63 31.78 14.27
CA SER A 52 -21.92 33.04 13.56
C SER A 52 -23.25 32.93 12.80
N LEU A 53 -24.34 32.87 13.57
CA LEU A 53 -25.68 33.22 13.10
C LEU A 53 -25.62 34.69 12.69
N LYS A 54 -25.63 34.92 11.38
CA LYS A 54 -25.87 36.23 10.80
C LYS A 54 -27.31 36.66 11.19
N PRO A 55 -27.52 37.85 11.79
CA PRO A 55 -28.86 38.35 12.02
C PRO A 55 -29.61 38.58 10.71
#